data_AF-A0A838EI51-F1
#
_entry.id   AF-A0A838EI51-F1
#
_cell.length_a   1.000
_cell.length_b   1.000
_cell.length_c   1.000
_cell.angle_alpha   90.00
_cell.angle_beta   90.00
_cell.angle_gamma   90.00
#
_symmetry.space_group_name_H-M   'P 1'
#
loop_
_entity.id
_entity.type
_entity.pdbx_description
1 polymer ?
#
loop_
_entity_poly.entity_id
_entity_poly.type
_entity_poly.pdbx_seq_one_letter_code
_entity_poly.pdbx_strand_id
1 'polypeptide(L)' 'PDIDIYIAALDEELNDLGYIVPGLGDAGDRQFGTF' A
#
# COMPACT_ATOMS: atom_id res chain seq x y z
N PRO A 1 3.47 -1.08 -22.66
CA PRO A 1 3.38 -0.27 -21.41
C PRO A 1 2.35 0.84 -21.61
N ASP A 2 1.13 0.41 -21.94
CA ASP A 2 0.10 1.24 -22.57
C ASP A 2 -1.08 1.50 -21.62
N ILE A 3 -0.84 1.30 -20.33
CA ILE A 3 -1.82 1.48 -19.26
C ILE A 3 -1.34 2.62 -18.38
N ASP A 4 -2.17 3.65 -18.26
CA ASP A 4 -1.95 4.74 -17.34
C ASP A 4 -2.22 4.28 -15.90
N ILE A 5 -1.32 4.65 -14.99
CA ILE A 5 -1.43 4.36 -13.56
C ILE A 5 -1.64 5.67 -12.83
N TYR A 6 -2.72 5.75 -12.05
CA TYR A 6 -3.03 6.90 -11.23
C TYR A 6 -2.87 6.51 -9.76
N ILE A 7 -2.10 7.31 -9.02
CA ILE A 7 -1.81 7.11 -7.60
C ILE A 7 -2.04 8.40 -6.83
N ALA A 8 -2.40 8.28 -5.55
CA ALA A 8 -2.53 9.41 -4.65
C ALA A 8 -1.17 9.84 -4.05
N ALA A 9 -0.29 8.87 -3.80
CA ALA A 9 1.06 9.07 -3.28
C ALA A 9 2.00 7.96 -3.80
N LEU A 10 3.29 8.29 -3.91
CA LEU A 10 4.37 7.35 -4.21
C LEU A 10 5.26 7.24 -2.97
N ASP A 11 5.41 6.03 -2.45
CA ASP A 11 6.18 5.73 -1.25
C ASP A 11 7.57 5.14 -1.59
N GLU A 12 8.44 5.04 -0.59
CA GLU A 12 9.88 4.85 -0.78
C GLU A 12 10.25 3.40 -1.12
N GLU A 13 9.70 2.45 -0.37
CA GLU A 13 10.14 1.06 -0.45
C GLU A 13 9.08 0.07 0.06
N LEU A 14 9.41 -1.22 -0.05
CA LEU A 14 8.74 -2.30 0.66
C LEU A 14 9.66 -2.78 1.80
N ASN A 15 9.10 -3.09 2.96
CA ASN A 15 9.83 -3.77 4.03
C ASN A 15 9.96 -5.28 3.78
N ASP A 16 10.68 -5.99 4.65
CA ASP A 16 10.92 -7.45 4.55
C ASP A 16 9.64 -8.31 4.58
N LEU A 17 8.52 -7.75 5.06
CA LEU A 17 7.21 -8.39 5.09
C LEU A 17 6.35 -8.03 3.86
N GLY A 18 6.85 -7.19 2.95
CA GLY A 18 6.17 -6.77 1.73
C GLY A 18 5.17 -5.63 1.90
N TYR A 19 5.17 -4.93 3.05
CA TYR A 19 4.35 -3.72 3.22
C TYR A 19 5.07 -2.49 2.66
N ILE A 20 4.28 -1.58 2.09
CA ILE A 20 4.73 -0.27 1.62
C ILE A 20 5.16 0.59 2.82
N VAL A 21 6.31 1.27 2.72
CA VAL A 21 6.87 2.15 3.74
C VAL A 21 6.99 3.59 3.22
N PRO A 22 6.44 4.61 3.92
CA PRO A 22 5.72 4.50 5.20
C PRO A 22 4.33 3.84 5.09
N GLY A 23 3.67 3.94 3.92
CA GLY A 23 2.42 3.25 3.61
C GLY A 23 1.31 3.42 4.65
N LEU A 24 0.42 2.42 4.73
CA LEU A 24 -0.73 2.44 5.64
C LEU A 24 -0.95 1.11 6.40
N GLY A 25 -0.04 0.14 6.29
CA GLY A 25 -0.23 -1.19 6.85
C GLY A 25 -1.25 -2.02 6.06
N ASP A 26 -2.00 -2.89 6.73
CA ASP A 26 -3.04 -3.69 6.09
C ASP A 26 -4.29 -2.85 5.79
N ALA A 27 -4.58 -2.64 4.51
CA ALA A 27 -5.72 -1.85 4.07
C ALA A 27 -7.06 -2.52 4.42
N GLY A 28 -7.13 -3.86 4.34
CA GLY A 28 -8.34 -4.64 4.57
C GLY A 28 -8.73 -4.61 6.04
N ASP A 29 -7.78 -4.92 6.93
CA ASP A 29 -8.04 -4.89 8.38
C ASP A 29 -8.44 -3.50 8.84
N ARG A 30 -7.81 -2.45 8.32
CA ARG A 30 -8.18 -1.06 8.62
C ARG A 30 -9.56 -0.68 8.10
N GLN A 31 -9.96 -1.21 6.94
CA GLN A 31 -11.25 -0.89 6.33
C GLN A 31 -12.41 -1.64 6.98
N PHE A 32 -12.21 -2.90 7.35
CA PHE A 32 -13.28 -3.81 7.79
C PHE A 32 -13.22 -4.16 9.28
N GLY A 33 -12.16 -3.73 9.99
CA GLY A 33 -12.01 -3.97 11.43
C GLY A 33 -11.76 -5.44 11.76
N THR A 34 -11.08 -6.17 10.88
CA THR A 34 -10.71 -7.58 11.08
C THR A 34 -9.37 -7.71 11.80
N PHE A 35 -9.18 -8.82 12.53
CA PHE A 35 -7.98 -9.15 13.29
C PHE A 35 -7.80 -10.67 13.41
#